data_AF-A0A6P0U5X2-F1
#
_entry.id   AF-A0A6P0U5X2-F1
#
_cell.length_a   1.000
_cell.length_b   1.000
_cell.length_c   1.000
_cell.angle_alpha   90.00
_cell.angle_beta   90.00
_cell.angle_gamma   90.00
#
_symmetry.space_group_name_H-M   'P 1'
#
loop_
_entity.id
_entity.type
_entity.pdbx_description
1 polymer ?
#
loop_
_entity_poly.entity_id
_entity_poly.type
_entity_poly.pdbx_seq_one_letter_code
_entity_poly.pdbx_strand_id
1 'polypeptide(L)'
;MAASIAASKQGLEIIDMARKKKGWNKYESAWYDMAITSRATLKRFWRQIAIQQETFINICKTVGVNWEEIVDNNPLSRSKKKDFFAYDDDWVGREKLVVELTEKIQGNCRVAIIVGIAGIGKTALAEKVVSELDWNKFHQENFESDLQGSDFASVASRWLEKWGDRLQEEDRRDTQRLLNRLVKRLQDNEYLILIDSVENIMEGNEEKGKNNFRDEWWGKFFESLLASESCQSRIILTSQDFPHQIPERYK
;
A
#
# COMPACT_ATOMS: atom_id res chain seq x y z
N MET A 1 4.45 15.32 -14.80
CA MET A 1 4.74 14.21 -13.88
C MET A 1 5.94 14.61 -13.04
N ALA A 2 5.83 14.65 -11.71
CA ALA A 2 6.98 14.90 -10.85
C ALA A 2 7.92 13.69 -10.89
N ALA A 3 9.23 13.92 -11.01
CA ALA A 3 10.21 12.83 -10.97
C ALA A 3 10.26 12.25 -9.54
N SER A 4 10.32 10.92 -9.43
CA SER A 4 10.47 10.22 -8.14
C SER A 4 11.84 9.57 -8.05
N ILE A 5 12.54 9.81 -6.95
CA ILE A 5 13.92 9.36 -6.70
C ILE A 5 14.04 8.67 -5.34
N ALA A 6 15.06 7.83 -5.18
CA ALA A 6 15.31 7.03 -3.99
C ALA A 6 16.74 7.27 -3.47
N ALA A 7 16.96 7.01 -2.18
CA ALA A 7 18.29 7.13 -1.57
C ALA A 7 19.14 5.88 -1.84
N SER A 8 20.44 6.07 -2.00
CA SER A 8 21.43 4.99 -2.01
C SER A 8 21.75 4.53 -0.59
N LYS A 9 22.30 3.32 -0.43
CA LYS A 9 22.72 2.83 0.90
C LYS A 9 23.78 3.74 1.52
N GLN A 10 24.77 4.16 0.73
CA GLN A 10 25.82 5.10 1.17
C GLN A 10 25.23 6.47 1.51
N GLY A 11 24.27 6.95 0.72
CA GLY A 11 23.53 8.18 0.99
C GLY A 11 22.81 8.15 2.35
N LEU A 12 22.20 7.01 2.70
CA LEU A 12 21.56 6.85 4.00
C LEU A 12 22.55 6.91 5.17
N GLU A 13 23.80 6.49 4.99
CA GLU A 13 24.84 6.65 6.03
C GLU A 13 25.22 8.12 6.24
N ILE A 14 25.35 8.88 5.15
CA ILE A 14 25.66 10.32 5.18
C ILE A 14 24.56 11.07 5.94
N ILE A 15 23.30 10.83 5.57
CA ILE A 15 22.18 11.54 6.18
C ILE A 15 21.95 11.09 7.64
N ASP A 16 22.27 9.84 7.99
CA ASP A 16 22.21 9.33 9.36
C ASP A 16 23.19 10.06 10.28
N MET A 17 24.41 10.31 9.80
CA MET A 17 25.38 11.13 10.52
C MET A 17 24.91 12.58 10.69
N ALA A 18 24.31 13.17 9.66
CA ALA A 18 23.84 14.55 9.69
C ALA A 18 22.70 14.76 10.71
N ARG A 19 21.69 13.88 10.73
CA ARG A 19 20.60 13.97 11.73
C ARG A 19 21.11 13.77 13.17
N LYS A 20 22.10 12.88 13.37
CA LYS A 20 22.67 12.60 14.70
C LYS A 20 23.40 13.82 15.25
N LYS A 21 24.08 14.60 14.41
CA LYS A 21 24.68 15.89 14.81
C LYS A 21 23.64 16.91 15.30
N LYS A 22 22.39 16.78 14.88
CA LYS A 22 21.26 17.60 15.37
C LYS A 22 20.56 17.02 16.61
N GLY A 23 20.98 15.85 17.08
CA GLY A 23 20.33 15.14 18.19
C GLY A 23 18.99 14.50 17.82
N TRP A 24 18.68 14.37 16.53
CA TRP A 24 17.38 13.87 16.06
C TRP A 24 17.39 12.36 15.85
N ASN A 25 16.27 11.71 16.17
CA ASN A 25 16.05 10.31 15.80
C ASN A 25 15.66 10.17 14.31
N LYS A 26 15.55 8.94 13.78
CA LYS A 26 15.25 8.71 12.34
C LYS A 26 13.88 9.23 11.90
N TYR A 27 12.95 9.40 12.86
CA TYR A 27 11.55 9.76 12.64
C TYR A 27 11.14 10.99 13.44
N GLU A 28 12.09 11.88 13.71
CA GLU A 28 11.88 13.11 14.49
C GLU A 28 10.77 13.98 13.87
N SER A 29 9.84 14.47 14.70
CA SER A 29 8.71 15.28 14.22
C SER A 29 9.16 16.55 13.53
N ALA A 30 10.07 17.27 14.18
CA ALA A 30 10.69 18.47 13.64
C ALA A 30 11.29 18.24 12.24
N TRP A 31 11.83 17.04 11.95
CA TRP A 31 12.47 16.78 10.66
C TRP A 31 11.45 16.70 9.52
N TYR A 32 10.41 15.87 9.66
CA TYR A 32 9.43 15.76 8.57
C TYR A 32 8.55 17.02 8.47
N ASP A 33 8.26 17.71 9.58
CA ASP A 33 7.52 18.97 9.57
C ASP A 33 8.28 20.07 8.80
N MET A 34 9.58 20.25 9.08
CA MET A 34 10.42 21.22 8.36
C MET A 34 10.68 20.82 6.91
N ALA A 35 10.68 19.52 6.59
CA ALA A 35 10.78 19.03 5.22
C ALA A 35 9.44 19.09 4.45
N ILE A 36 8.37 19.60 5.08
CA ILE A 36 7.01 19.70 4.51
C ILE A 36 6.55 18.32 4.03
N THR A 37 6.68 17.33 4.91
CA THR A 37 6.33 15.95 4.61
C THR A 37 5.81 15.21 5.84
N SER A 38 5.39 13.96 5.66
CA SER A 38 4.86 13.12 6.71
C SER A 38 5.91 12.16 7.27
N ARG A 39 5.70 11.68 8.50
CA ARG A 39 6.48 10.57 9.08
C ARG A 39 6.52 9.35 8.16
N ALA A 40 5.41 9.05 7.48
CA ALA A 40 5.33 7.95 6.51
C ALA A 40 6.28 8.16 5.32
N THR A 41 6.39 9.38 4.80
CA THR A 41 7.32 9.70 3.71
C THR A 41 8.78 9.62 4.14
N LEU A 42 9.08 10.05 5.37
CA LEU A 42 10.43 9.92 5.95
C LEU A 42 10.80 8.44 6.16
N LYS A 43 9.85 7.59 6.56
CA LYS A 43 10.04 6.12 6.57
C LYS A 43 10.36 5.58 5.18
N ARG A 44 9.61 5.98 4.14
CA ARG A 44 9.87 5.57 2.75
C ARG A 44 11.27 5.96 2.29
N PHE A 45 11.69 7.19 2.60
CA PHE A 45 13.04 7.69 2.32
C PHE A 45 14.13 6.79 2.92
N TRP A 46 14.03 6.46 4.23
CA TRP A 46 14.97 5.57 4.92
C TRP A 46 15.02 4.15 4.38
N ARG A 47 13.98 3.75 3.65
CA ARG A 47 13.84 2.41 3.07
C ARG A 47 14.24 2.35 1.60
N GLN A 48 14.78 3.45 1.06
CA GLN A 48 15.17 3.57 -0.35
C GLN A 48 13.97 3.40 -1.31
N ILE A 49 12.76 3.69 -0.83
CA ILE A 49 11.55 3.71 -1.65
C ILE A 49 11.49 5.06 -2.36
N ALA A 50 11.17 5.05 -3.66
CA ALA A 50 11.12 6.27 -4.44
C ALA A 50 10.04 7.23 -3.92
N ILE A 51 10.43 8.48 -3.66
CA ILE A 51 9.55 9.57 -3.24
C ILE A 51 9.69 10.74 -4.23
N GLN A 52 8.77 11.69 -4.19
CA GLN A 52 8.85 12.87 -5.05
C GLN A 52 10.17 13.61 -4.84
N GLN A 53 10.81 14.02 -5.94
CA GLN A 53 12.13 14.66 -5.92
C GLN A 53 12.16 15.91 -5.02
N GLU A 54 11.13 16.75 -5.06
CA GLU A 54 11.05 17.93 -4.21
C GLU A 54 11.07 17.57 -2.72
N THR A 55 10.27 16.57 -2.32
CA THR A 55 10.28 16.06 -0.95
C THR A 55 11.62 15.47 -0.56
N PHE A 56 12.27 14.74 -1.47
CA PHE A 56 13.61 14.17 -1.25
C PHE A 56 14.66 15.28 -1.00
N ILE A 57 14.63 16.35 -1.80
CA ILE A 57 15.50 17.51 -1.65
C ILE A 57 15.24 18.18 -0.30
N ASN A 58 13.98 18.37 0.09
CA ASN A 58 13.63 18.98 1.37
C ASN A 58 14.12 18.16 2.57
N ILE A 59 13.97 16.83 2.54
CA ILE A 59 14.49 15.93 3.58
C ILE A 59 15.99 16.12 3.77
N CYS A 60 16.76 16.15 2.68
CA CYS A 60 18.22 16.33 2.69
C CYS A 60 18.61 17.73 3.18
N LYS A 61 17.94 18.77 2.67
CA LYS A 61 18.18 20.17 3.03
C LYS A 61 17.96 20.45 4.52
N THR A 62 16.93 19.85 5.13
CA THR A 62 16.60 20.06 6.55
C THR A 62 17.72 19.62 7.49
N VAL A 63 18.51 18.61 7.11
CA VAL A 63 19.68 18.15 7.87
C VAL A 63 21.01 18.69 7.33
N GLY A 64 20.97 19.50 6.27
CA GLY A 64 22.13 20.22 5.74
C GLY A 64 23.05 19.38 4.86
N VAL A 65 22.52 18.39 4.14
CA VAL A 65 23.29 17.55 3.21
C VAL A 65 22.84 17.79 1.76
N ASN A 66 23.76 17.65 0.80
CA ASN A 66 23.44 17.75 -0.62
C ASN A 66 22.72 16.48 -1.09
N TRP A 67 21.53 16.63 -1.66
CA TRP A 67 20.69 15.49 -2.08
C TRP A 67 21.33 14.64 -3.19
N GLU A 68 22.20 15.22 -4.02
CA GLU A 68 22.91 14.51 -5.09
C GLU A 68 23.90 13.47 -4.56
N GLU A 69 24.41 13.64 -3.33
CA GLU A 69 25.25 12.67 -2.63
C GLU A 69 24.42 11.52 -2.03
N ILE A 70 23.11 11.75 -1.87
CA ILE A 70 22.21 10.81 -1.21
C ILE A 70 21.48 9.92 -2.23
N VAL A 71 21.13 10.47 -3.39
CA VAL A 71 20.31 9.80 -4.40
C VAL A 71 21.01 8.56 -4.99
N ASP A 72 20.23 7.50 -5.23
CA ASP A 72 20.69 6.32 -5.96
C ASP A 72 20.63 6.58 -7.47
N ASN A 73 21.81 6.77 -8.06
CA ASN A 73 21.98 6.95 -9.51
C ASN A 73 22.06 5.61 -10.27
N ASN A 74 22.02 4.47 -9.57
CA ASN A 74 22.12 3.16 -10.19
C ASN A 74 20.79 2.37 -10.09
N PRO A 75 19.96 2.35 -11.15
CA PRO A 75 18.68 1.63 -11.13
C PRO A 75 18.81 0.11 -10.93
N LEU A 76 20.01 -0.46 -11.07
CA LEU A 76 20.29 -1.90 -10.96
C LEU A 76 20.42 -2.41 -9.51
N SER A 77 20.59 -1.54 -8.51
CA SER A 77 20.70 -1.92 -7.09
C SER A 77 19.38 -1.96 -6.32
N ARG A 78 18.23 -1.65 -6.96
CA ARG A 78 16.90 -1.86 -6.37
C ARG A 78 16.67 -3.35 -6.16
N SER A 79 17.07 -3.86 -5.00
CA SER A 79 16.73 -5.20 -4.56
C SER A 79 15.22 -5.40 -4.70
N LYS A 80 14.77 -6.57 -5.15
CA LYS A 80 13.36 -7.02 -5.18
C LYS A 80 12.72 -7.10 -3.77
N LYS A 81 13.11 -6.27 -2.82
CA LYS A 81 12.38 -6.10 -1.57
C LYS A 81 11.08 -5.38 -1.93
N LYS A 82 9.96 -6.01 -1.60
CA LYS A 82 8.64 -5.36 -1.66
C LYS A 82 8.77 -4.03 -0.87
N ASP A 83 8.36 -2.92 -1.48
CA ASP A 83 8.45 -1.55 -0.92
C ASP A 83 7.46 -1.33 0.23
N PHE A 84 7.49 -2.21 1.24
CA PHE A 84 6.76 -2.05 2.49
C PHE A 84 7.13 -0.72 3.13
N PHE A 85 6.29 -0.08 3.93
CA PHE A 85 6.62 1.17 4.62
C PHE A 85 6.30 1.16 6.12
N ALA A 86 5.49 0.20 6.58
CA ALA A 86 5.07 0.05 7.96
C ALA A 86 5.79 -1.09 8.71
N TYR A 87 6.14 -2.19 8.03
CA TYR A 87 6.88 -3.33 8.58
C TYR A 87 8.40 -3.14 8.43
N ASP A 88 9.16 -3.29 9.51
CA ASP A 88 10.62 -3.21 9.55
C ASP A 88 11.23 -4.31 10.44
N ASP A 89 12.57 -4.33 10.53
CA ASP A 89 13.34 -5.35 11.25
C ASP A 89 13.14 -5.30 12.78
N ASP A 90 12.50 -4.24 13.32
CA ASP A 90 12.21 -4.08 14.75
C ASP A 90 10.87 -4.73 15.17
N TRP A 91 10.23 -5.50 14.28
CA TRP A 91 8.97 -6.20 14.56
C TRP A 91 9.08 -7.19 15.72
N VAL A 92 8.14 -7.11 16.67
CA VAL A 92 8.04 -8.02 17.82
C VAL A 92 6.58 -8.37 18.13
N GLY A 93 6.33 -9.63 18.52
CA GLY A 93 5.01 -10.09 18.93
C GLY A 93 4.09 -10.48 17.76
N ARG A 94 2.90 -10.96 18.13
CA ARG A 94 1.82 -11.39 17.21
C ARG A 94 2.20 -12.56 16.30
N GLU A 95 3.19 -13.35 16.66
CA GLU A 95 3.68 -14.49 15.88
C GLU A 95 2.55 -15.48 15.57
N LYS A 96 1.71 -15.78 16.56
CA LYS A 96 0.52 -16.64 16.37
C LYS A 96 -0.44 -16.08 15.32
N LEU A 97 -0.71 -14.78 15.36
CA LEU A 97 -1.63 -14.13 14.41
C LEU A 97 -1.03 -14.09 13.00
N VAL A 98 0.28 -13.89 12.88
CA VAL A 98 0.99 -13.95 11.58
C VAL A 98 0.88 -15.36 10.99
N VAL A 99 1.13 -16.40 11.78
CA VAL A 99 0.99 -17.80 11.34
C VAL A 99 -0.44 -18.09 10.89
N GLU A 100 -1.44 -17.78 11.73
CA GLU A 100 -2.85 -18.01 11.40
C GLU A 100 -3.30 -17.30 10.12
N LEU A 101 -2.90 -16.03 9.93
CA LEU A 101 -3.25 -15.27 8.73
C LEU A 101 -2.56 -15.85 7.48
N THR A 102 -1.27 -16.20 7.61
CA THR A 102 -0.48 -16.78 6.52
C THR A 102 -1.10 -18.11 6.05
N GLU A 103 -1.44 -19.01 6.97
CA GLU A 103 -2.09 -20.28 6.68
C GLU A 103 -3.46 -20.10 6.00
N LYS A 104 -4.28 -19.16 6.50
CA LYS A 104 -5.59 -18.85 5.90
C LYS A 104 -5.45 -18.38 4.45
N ILE A 105 -4.51 -17.45 4.20
CA ILE A 105 -4.30 -16.85 2.87
C ILE A 105 -3.71 -17.86 1.89
N GLN A 106 -2.78 -18.71 2.34
CA GLN A 106 -2.23 -19.82 1.54
C GLN A 106 -3.29 -20.87 1.19
N GLY A 107 -4.27 -21.07 2.07
CA GLY A 107 -5.43 -21.89 1.81
C GLY A 107 -6.43 -21.24 0.84
N ASN A 108 -7.71 -21.35 1.19
CA ASN A 108 -8.82 -20.93 0.33
C ASN A 108 -9.35 -19.52 0.64
N CYS A 109 -8.73 -18.78 1.57
CA CYS A 109 -9.19 -17.44 1.93
C CYS A 109 -8.82 -16.44 0.81
N ARG A 110 -9.80 -16.08 -0.03
CA ARG A 110 -9.57 -15.14 -1.14
C ARG A 110 -9.42 -13.69 -0.69
N VAL A 111 -10.16 -13.30 0.34
CA VAL A 111 -10.15 -11.94 0.89
C VAL A 111 -10.02 -12.04 2.40
N ALA A 112 -8.89 -11.58 2.94
CA ALA A 112 -8.64 -11.46 4.37
C ALA A 112 -8.78 -9.98 4.78
N ILE A 113 -9.54 -9.69 5.83
CA ILE A 113 -9.78 -8.32 6.30
C ILE A 113 -9.23 -8.17 7.71
N ILE A 114 -8.24 -7.31 7.88
CA ILE A 114 -7.62 -6.99 9.16
C ILE A 114 -8.26 -5.70 9.68
N VAL A 115 -9.15 -5.86 10.66
CA VAL A 115 -9.88 -4.75 11.31
C VAL A 115 -9.25 -4.43 12.66
N GLY A 116 -9.28 -3.16 13.06
CA GLY A 116 -8.82 -2.72 14.37
C GLY A 116 -8.65 -1.21 14.48
N ILE A 117 -8.46 -0.72 15.70
CA ILE A 117 -8.34 0.72 15.98
C ILE A 117 -7.15 1.38 15.25
N ALA A 118 -7.19 2.72 15.14
CA ALA A 118 -6.07 3.49 14.60
C ALA A 118 -4.77 3.24 15.38
N GLY A 119 -3.62 3.23 14.70
CA GLY A 119 -2.31 3.07 15.33
C GLY A 119 -1.98 1.68 15.89
N ILE A 120 -2.90 0.71 15.89
CA ILE A 120 -2.66 -0.65 16.43
C ILE A 120 -1.69 -1.49 15.58
N GLY A 121 -1.20 -0.97 14.45
CA GLY A 121 -0.25 -1.67 13.57
C GLY A 121 -0.87 -2.64 12.57
N LYS A 122 -2.06 -2.34 12.03
CA LYS A 122 -2.73 -3.16 10.99
C LYS A 122 -1.88 -3.26 9.71
N THR A 123 -1.42 -2.13 9.19
CA THR A 123 -0.57 -2.08 7.99
C THR A 123 0.73 -2.86 8.20
N ALA A 124 1.38 -2.69 9.35
CA ALA A 124 2.60 -3.42 9.67
C ALA A 124 2.35 -4.94 9.77
N LEU A 125 1.21 -5.36 10.35
CA LEU A 125 0.81 -6.77 10.37
C LEU A 125 0.56 -7.31 8.96
N ALA A 126 -0.16 -6.56 8.12
CA ALA A 126 -0.44 -6.97 6.75
C ALA A 126 0.85 -7.11 5.92
N GLU A 127 1.74 -6.13 5.99
CA GLU A 127 3.05 -6.20 5.32
C GLU A 127 3.92 -7.33 5.87
N LYS A 128 3.90 -7.60 7.18
CA LYS A 128 4.57 -8.75 7.79
C LYS A 128 4.05 -10.06 7.19
N VAL A 129 2.73 -10.24 7.12
CA VAL A 129 2.12 -11.45 6.51
C VAL A 129 2.52 -11.57 5.04
N VAL A 130 2.45 -10.49 4.26
CA VAL A 130 2.91 -10.50 2.85
C VAL A 130 4.39 -10.86 2.72
N SER A 131 5.22 -10.51 3.72
CA SER A 131 6.64 -10.86 3.73
C SER A 131 6.91 -12.35 3.92
N GLU A 132 6.01 -13.06 4.62
CA GLU A 132 6.08 -14.53 4.83
C GLU A 132 5.47 -15.32 3.66
N LEU A 133 4.71 -14.65 2.79
CA LEU A 133 4.05 -15.26 1.64
C LEU A 133 4.92 -15.18 0.38
N ASP A 134 5.22 -16.35 -0.19
CA ASP A 134 5.93 -16.47 -1.46
C ASP A 134 4.96 -16.33 -2.65
N TRP A 135 4.82 -15.11 -3.16
CA TRP A 135 3.97 -14.77 -4.29
C TRP A 135 4.77 -14.03 -5.36
N ASN A 136 4.68 -14.50 -6.60
CA ASN A 136 5.41 -13.92 -7.73
C ASN A 136 4.93 -12.52 -8.11
N LYS A 137 3.62 -12.26 -8.00
CA LYS A 137 3.02 -10.97 -8.36
C LYS A 137 2.46 -10.30 -7.12
N PHE A 138 3.13 -9.26 -6.64
CA PHE A 138 2.67 -8.45 -5.52
C PHE A 138 2.22 -7.07 -6.01
N HIS A 139 1.08 -6.61 -5.51
CA HIS A 139 0.59 -5.25 -5.73
C HIS A 139 0.09 -4.66 -4.40
N GLN A 140 0.41 -3.39 -4.17
CA GLN A 140 -0.05 -2.65 -3.00
C GLN A 140 -0.77 -1.38 -3.45
N GLU A 141 -1.92 -1.12 -2.85
CA GLU A 141 -2.70 0.09 -2.99
C GLU A 141 -2.95 0.68 -1.60
N ASN A 142 -2.73 1.98 -1.42
CA ASN A 142 -2.91 2.64 -0.13
C ASN A 142 -3.78 3.88 -0.32
N PHE A 143 -4.95 3.89 0.33
CA PHE A 143 -5.94 4.96 0.23
C PHE A 143 -5.74 6.12 1.21
N GLU A 144 -4.68 6.10 2.02
CA GLU A 144 -4.26 7.26 2.84
C GLU A 144 -3.54 8.33 1.98
N SER A 145 -3.10 7.97 0.77
CA SER A 145 -2.43 8.91 -0.14
C SER A 145 -3.42 9.57 -1.10
N ASP A 146 -3.74 10.85 -0.86
CA ASP A 146 -4.65 11.66 -1.69
C ASP A 146 -4.11 12.02 -3.10
N LEU A 147 -3.03 11.38 -3.56
CA LEU A 147 -2.35 11.75 -4.80
C LEU A 147 -3.10 11.27 -6.05
N GLN A 148 -4.06 10.35 -5.94
CA GLN A 148 -4.74 9.72 -7.07
C GLN A 148 -6.23 9.46 -6.79
N GLY A 149 -7.03 9.34 -7.85
CA GLY A 149 -8.45 8.98 -7.75
C GLY A 149 -8.66 7.65 -7.03
N SER A 150 -9.58 7.67 -6.06
CA SER A 150 -9.94 6.53 -5.20
C SER A 150 -11.25 5.84 -5.60
N ASP A 151 -11.95 6.38 -6.61
CA ASP A 151 -13.08 5.69 -7.24
C ASP A 151 -12.60 4.41 -7.93
N PHE A 152 -13.48 3.41 -8.00
CA PHE A 152 -13.14 2.10 -8.51
C PHE A 152 -12.66 2.16 -9.96
N ALA A 153 -13.27 2.98 -10.81
CA ALA A 153 -12.90 3.05 -12.23
C ALA A 153 -11.45 3.55 -12.42
N SER A 154 -11.07 4.59 -11.67
CA SER A 154 -9.69 5.12 -11.65
C SER A 154 -8.68 4.09 -11.14
N VAL A 155 -9.02 3.38 -10.05
CA VAL A 155 -8.14 2.37 -9.46
C VAL A 155 -8.00 1.14 -10.36
N ALA A 156 -9.11 0.59 -10.85
CA ALA A 156 -9.13 -0.55 -11.75
C ALA A 156 -8.35 -0.25 -13.03
N SER A 157 -8.56 0.92 -13.64
CA SER A 157 -7.83 1.32 -14.84
C SER A 157 -6.32 1.37 -14.60
N ARG A 158 -5.91 2.01 -13.50
CA ARG A 158 -4.51 2.11 -13.09
C ARG A 158 -3.86 0.74 -12.85
N TRP A 159 -4.57 -0.18 -12.20
CA TRP A 159 -4.04 -1.53 -11.95
C TRP A 159 -3.88 -2.31 -13.24
N LEU A 160 -4.90 -2.31 -14.10
CA LEU A 160 -4.88 -2.98 -15.40
C LEU A 160 -3.72 -2.45 -16.27
N GLU A 161 -3.58 -1.14 -16.41
CA GLU A 161 -2.48 -0.50 -17.15
C GLU A 161 -1.11 -0.83 -16.55
N LYS A 162 -0.97 -0.77 -15.21
CA LYS A 162 0.27 -1.14 -14.51
C LYS A 162 0.68 -2.58 -14.79
N TRP A 163 -0.29 -3.47 -14.96
CA TRP A 163 -0.05 -4.87 -15.30
C TRP A 163 0.08 -5.10 -16.82
N GLY A 164 0.06 -4.05 -17.63
CA GLY A 164 0.34 -4.10 -19.07
C GLY A 164 -0.90 -4.25 -19.95
N ASP A 165 -2.11 -4.10 -19.42
CA ASP A 165 -3.30 -4.01 -20.25
C ASP A 165 -3.33 -2.70 -21.04
N ARG A 166 -3.82 -2.80 -22.28
CA ARG A 166 -4.17 -1.64 -23.09
C ARG A 166 -5.66 -1.38 -22.91
N LEU A 167 -5.99 -0.25 -22.28
CA LEU A 167 -7.36 0.22 -22.14
C LEU A 167 -7.66 1.19 -23.28
N GLN A 168 -8.77 1.00 -23.96
CA GLN A 168 -9.31 1.94 -24.93
C GLN A 168 -10.19 2.97 -24.22
N GLU A 169 -10.54 4.07 -24.89
CA GLU A 169 -11.40 5.11 -24.32
C GLU A 169 -12.79 4.58 -23.96
N GLU A 170 -13.28 3.59 -24.70
CA GLU A 170 -14.56 2.91 -24.42
C GLU A 170 -14.48 2.06 -23.15
N ASP A 171 -13.32 1.47 -22.83
CA ASP A 171 -13.13 0.74 -21.57
C ASP A 171 -13.24 1.71 -20.38
N ARG A 172 -12.65 2.91 -20.49
CA ARG A 172 -12.60 3.90 -19.41
C ARG A 172 -13.96 4.52 -19.08
N ARG A 173 -14.90 4.50 -20.03
CA ARG A 173 -16.26 5.03 -19.87
C ARG A 173 -17.25 4.00 -19.33
N ASP A 174 -16.85 2.73 -19.24
CA ASP A 174 -17.70 1.64 -18.81
C ASP A 174 -17.10 0.92 -17.60
N THR A 175 -17.55 1.33 -16.40
CA THR A 175 -17.09 0.74 -15.13
C THR A 175 -17.43 -0.74 -15.01
N GLN A 176 -18.52 -1.22 -15.62
CA GLN A 176 -18.86 -2.65 -15.61
C GLN A 176 -17.83 -3.45 -16.42
N ARG A 177 -17.39 -2.91 -17.56
CA ARG A 177 -16.35 -3.52 -18.38
C ARG A 177 -15.01 -3.55 -17.66
N LEU A 178 -14.63 -2.47 -16.95
CA LEU A 178 -13.44 -2.45 -16.10
C LEU A 178 -13.52 -3.49 -14.98
N LEU A 179 -14.66 -3.58 -14.31
CA LEU A 179 -14.93 -4.58 -13.27
C LEU A 179 -14.70 -6.00 -13.81
N ASN A 180 -15.36 -6.34 -14.93
CA ASN A 180 -15.25 -7.67 -15.52
C ASN A 180 -13.81 -8.01 -15.93
N ARG A 181 -13.08 -7.05 -16.51
CA ARG A 181 -11.67 -7.22 -16.89
C ARG A 181 -10.77 -7.43 -15.67
N LEU A 182 -10.95 -6.63 -14.63
CA LEU A 182 -10.16 -6.74 -13.41
C LEU A 182 -10.41 -8.09 -12.73
N VAL A 183 -11.67 -8.48 -12.53
CA VAL A 183 -12.03 -9.76 -11.92
C VAL A 183 -11.43 -10.92 -12.71
N LYS A 184 -11.62 -10.94 -14.05
CA LYS A 184 -11.03 -11.99 -14.90
C LYS A 184 -9.52 -12.06 -14.75
N ARG A 185 -8.83 -10.92 -14.73
CA ARG A 185 -7.38 -10.89 -14.58
C ARG A 185 -6.92 -11.46 -13.24
N LEU A 186 -7.66 -11.20 -12.15
CA LEU A 186 -7.38 -11.77 -10.82
C LEU A 186 -7.73 -13.25 -10.73
N GLN A 187 -8.73 -13.72 -11.49
CA GLN A 187 -9.03 -15.14 -11.60
C GLN A 187 -7.90 -15.89 -12.30
N ASP A 188 -7.45 -15.37 -13.45
CA ASP A 188 -6.49 -16.03 -14.35
C ASP A 188 -5.03 -15.93 -13.89
N ASN A 189 -4.74 -15.13 -12.86
CA ASN A 189 -3.38 -14.87 -12.40
C ASN A 189 -3.28 -14.90 -10.88
N GLU A 190 -2.13 -15.35 -10.39
CA GLU A 190 -1.81 -15.43 -8.97
C GLU A 190 -1.21 -14.10 -8.46
N TYR A 191 -2.07 -13.11 -8.19
CA TYR A 191 -1.66 -11.87 -7.51
C TYR A 191 -1.89 -11.96 -6.00
N LEU A 192 -0.96 -11.43 -5.23
CA LEU A 192 -1.18 -11.05 -3.83
C LEU A 192 -1.35 -9.54 -3.76
N ILE A 193 -2.54 -9.09 -3.36
CA ILE A 193 -2.91 -7.68 -3.33
C ILE A 193 -3.09 -7.24 -1.89
N LEU A 194 -2.37 -6.19 -1.49
CA LEU A 194 -2.59 -5.49 -0.23
C LEU A 194 -3.29 -4.17 -0.52
N ILE A 195 -4.52 -4.01 -0.02
CA ILE A 195 -5.25 -2.75 -0.03
C ILE A 195 -5.26 -2.20 1.39
N ASP A 196 -4.60 -1.08 1.59
CA ASP A 196 -4.39 -0.47 2.89
C ASP A 196 -5.29 0.75 3.10
N SER A 197 -5.74 0.93 4.35
CA SER A 197 -6.53 2.08 4.81
C SER A 197 -7.88 2.22 4.07
N VAL A 198 -8.62 1.12 3.97
CA VAL A 198 -9.90 1.03 3.25
C VAL A 198 -10.95 1.99 3.80
N GLU A 199 -10.87 2.38 5.08
CA GLU A 199 -11.74 3.40 5.68
C GLU A 199 -11.78 4.72 4.89
N ASN A 200 -10.72 5.07 4.15
CA ASN A 200 -10.64 6.30 3.39
C ASN A 200 -11.51 6.31 2.12
N ILE A 201 -11.90 5.12 1.63
CA ILE A 201 -12.87 4.96 0.53
C ILE A 201 -14.26 4.56 1.02
N MET A 202 -14.48 4.62 2.33
CA MET A 202 -15.75 4.34 2.95
C MET A 202 -16.45 5.63 3.40
N GLU A 203 -17.77 5.59 3.35
CA GLU A 203 -18.67 6.54 3.96
C GLU A 203 -19.09 5.96 5.31
N GLY A 204 -18.79 6.70 6.37
CA GLY A 204 -19.14 6.36 7.74
C GLY A 204 -19.43 7.63 8.53
N ASN A 205 -20.68 7.75 9.00
CA ASN A 205 -21.03 8.70 10.04
C ASN A 205 -21.03 7.90 11.34
N GLU A 206 -20.10 8.20 12.26
CA GLU A 206 -19.84 7.44 13.51
C GLU A 206 -21.13 7.13 14.30
N GLU A 207 -22.18 7.93 14.13
CA GLU A 207 -23.48 7.76 14.78
C GLU A 207 -24.44 6.73 14.16
N LYS A 208 -24.27 6.34 12.88
CA LYS A 208 -25.26 5.50 12.15
C LYS A 208 -24.78 4.09 11.80
N GLY A 209 -23.52 3.75 12.09
CA GLY A 209 -22.98 2.41 11.86
C GLY A 209 -23.04 1.93 10.40
N LYS A 210 -23.18 2.84 9.43
CA LYS A 210 -23.10 2.51 8.01
C LYS A 210 -21.66 2.68 7.58
N ASN A 211 -20.99 1.56 7.34
CA ASN A 211 -19.62 1.50 6.86
C ASN A 211 -19.63 0.92 5.45
N ASN A 212 -20.14 1.72 4.51
CA ASN A 212 -20.26 1.35 3.09
C ASN A 212 -19.16 2.03 2.29
N PHE A 213 -18.77 1.48 1.15
CA PHE A 213 -17.93 2.19 0.20
C PHE A 213 -18.67 3.42 -0.35
N ARG A 214 -17.95 4.53 -0.54
CA ARG A 214 -18.48 5.75 -1.19
C ARG A 214 -18.85 5.48 -2.65
N ASP A 215 -18.06 4.62 -3.28
CA ASP A 215 -18.31 4.10 -4.62
C ASP A 215 -18.83 2.66 -4.54
N GLU A 216 -20.08 2.45 -4.95
CA GLU A 216 -20.75 1.15 -4.95
C GLU A 216 -20.03 0.07 -5.76
N TRP A 217 -19.19 0.47 -6.72
CA TRP A 217 -18.44 -0.46 -7.57
C TRP A 217 -17.40 -1.25 -6.78
N TRP A 218 -16.91 -0.73 -5.65
CA TRP A 218 -16.07 -1.52 -4.73
C TRP A 218 -16.82 -2.71 -4.14
N GLY A 219 -18.07 -2.51 -3.72
CA GLY A 219 -18.92 -3.59 -3.24
C GLY A 219 -19.16 -4.65 -4.33
N LYS A 220 -19.50 -4.21 -5.55
CA LYS A 220 -19.68 -5.10 -6.71
C LYS A 220 -18.41 -5.87 -7.07
N PHE A 221 -17.24 -5.26 -6.89
CA PHE A 221 -15.95 -5.91 -7.11
C PHE A 221 -15.70 -7.06 -6.14
N PHE A 222 -15.83 -6.81 -4.84
CA PHE A 222 -15.63 -7.87 -3.84
C PHE A 222 -16.67 -8.97 -3.98
N GLU A 223 -17.94 -8.63 -4.24
CA GLU A 223 -18.99 -9.59 -4.55
C GLU A 223 -18.61 -10.48 -5.75
N SER A 224 -18.24 -9.87 -6.88
CA SER A 224 -17.88 -10.62 -8.09
C SER A 224 -16.68 -11.55 -7.87
N LEU A 225 -15.67 -11.10 -7.13
CA LEU A 225 -14.48 -11.89 -6.82
C LEU A 225 -14.80 -13.08 -5.88
N LEU A 226 -15.65 -12.86 -4.88
CA LEU A 226 -16.04 -13.90 -3.91
C LEU A 226 -17.01 -14.91 -4.52
N ALA A 227 -17.93 -14.46 -5.38
CA ALA A 227 -18.89 -15.31 -6.09
C ALA A 227 -18.25 -16.15 -7.20
N SER A 228 -17.01 -15.86 -7.60
CA SER A 228 -16.30 -16.61 -8.65
C SER A 228 -16.11 -18.08 -8.26
N GLU A 229 -16.23 -19.02 -9.19
CA GLU A 229 -15.98 -20.44 -8.89
C GLU A 229 -14.52 -20.70 -8.52
N SER A 230 -13.59 -20.02 -9.19
CA SER A 230 -12.16 -20.09 -8.91
C SER A 230 -11.52 -18.70 -8.95
N CYS A 231 -10.47 -18.51 -8.15
CA CYS A 231 -9.65 -17.30 -8.16
C CYS A 231 -8.26 -17.62 -7.60
N GLN A 232 -7.23 -17.42 -8.40
CA GLN A 232 -5.83 -17.66 -8.00
C GLN A 232 -5.27 -16.49 -7.19
N SER A 233 -5.85 -15.30 -7.31
CA SER A 233 -5.44 -14.15 -6.53
C SER A 233 -5.91 -14.20 -5.07
N ARG A 234 -5.21 -13.47 -4.22
CA ARG A 234 -5.50 -13.27 -2.80
C ARG A 234 -5.46 -11.77 -2.48
N ILE A 235 -6.42 -11.29 -1.70
CA ILE A 235 -6.51 -9.89 -1.29
C ILE A 235 -6.46 -9.81 0.24
N ILE A 236 -5.61 -8.93 0.74
CA ILE A 236 -5.54 -8.53 2.14
C ILE A 236 -6.01 -7.08 2.23
N LEU A 237 -6.99 -6.82 3.06
CA LEU A 237 -7.50 -5.48 3.36
C LEU A 237 -7.08 -5.09 4.78
N THR A 238 -6.69 -3.83 4.98
CA THR A 238 -6.67 -3.22 6.31
C THR A 238 -7.79 -2.19 6.40
N SER A 239 -8.47 -2.15 7.55
CA SER A 239 -9.53 -1.17 7.79
C SER A 239 -9.69 -0.86 9.27
N GLN A 240 -10.23 0.30 9.61
CA GLN A 240 -10.70 0.56 10.97
C GLN A 240 -12.01 -0.16 11.28
N ASP A 241 -12.86 -0.35 10.28
CA ASP A 241 -14.15 -1.01 10.39
C ASP A 241 -14.40 -2.02 9.26
N PHE A 242 -15.30 -2.97 9.50
CA PHE A 242 -15.68 -3.95 8.47
C PHE A 242 -16.56 -3.29 7.39
N PRO A 243 -16.22 -3.41 6.08
CA PRO A 243 -17.07 -2.89 5.01
C PRO A 243 -18.33 -3.75 4.83
N HIS A 244 -19.51 -3.21 5.17
CA HIS A 244 -20.77 -3.96 5.20
C HIS A 244 -21.24 -4.46 3.82
N GLN A 245 -20.75 -3.85 2.75
CA GLN A 245 -21.02 -4.29 1.38
C GLN A 245 -20.22 -5.54 0.97
N ILE A 246 -19.25 -5.98 1.77
CA ILE A 246 -18.61 -7.29 1.59
C ILE A 246 -19.51 -8.35 2.25
N PRO A 247 -20.12 -9.27 1.49
CA PRO A 247 -21.16 -10.14 2.01
C PRO A 247 -20.64 -11.13 3.05
N GLU A 248 -21.33 -11.25 4.18
CA GLU A 248 -20.95 -12.17 5.26
C GLU A 248 -21.12 -13.65 4.90
N ARG A 249 -21.88 -13.98 3.85
CA ARG A 249 -22.09 -15.36 3.38
C ARG A 249 -20.82 -16.07 2.91
N TYR A 250 -19.71 -15.34 2.79
CA TYR A 250 -18.40 -15.85 2.40
C TYR A 250 -17.40 -15.96 3.57
N LYS A 251 -17.87 -15.82 4.82
CA LYS A 251 -17.07 -16.00 6.04
C LYS A 251 -16.79 -17.47 6.35
#